data_AF-A0A8T4N745-F1
#
_entry.id   AF-A0A8T4N745-F1
#
_cell.length_a   1.000
_cell.length_b   1.000
_cell.length_c   1.000
_cell.angle_alpha   90.00
_cell.angle_beta   90.00
_cell.angle_gamma   90.00
#
_symmetry.space_group_name_H-M   'P 1'
#
loop_
_entity.id
_entity.type
_entity.pdbx_description
1 polymer ?
#
loop_
_entity_poly.entity_id
_entity_poly.type
_entity_poly.pdbx_seq_one_letter_code
_entity_poly.pdbx_strand_id
1 'polypeptide(L)'
;MKLGMGLVNYQRLEQKFGLNHSQRLGLKLLLSLSLKLKDPEFPGAAQGLEGMLVAHQLLQQQESAGLLIGGLSEAVWHKDRRRDDLYEHKDVDVIVLDEKFGVENYENGIDWWIPQTDMITLRSDRGDMTIEKTWYENANGVVLSFGVKKLRDLPPGLYIPDSEWVIDMRQTEAVASVDYKRVNVEIDNFVFEKFRNYKRKGIKKTLAPFVAEAFKGHVLSSRYERDEDKVSALELYDIDLETKAAIYDPEEREKAAVYE
;
A
#
# COMPACT_ATOMS: atom_id res chain seq x y z
N MET A 1 -47.05 -32.99 -37.86
CA MET A 1 -45.99 -32.22 -38.54
C MET A 1 -45.75 -30.93 -37.76
N LYS A 2 -44.47 -30.53 -37.71
CA LYS A 2 -43.78 -29.53 -36.87
C LYS A 2 -44.52 -28.23 -36.49
N LEU A 3 -44.28 -27.77 -35.26
CA LEU A 3 -43.58 -26.53 -34.83
C LEU A 3 -43.95 -26.27 -33.35
N GLY A 4 -43.11 -25.84 -32.40
CA GLY A 4 -41.73 -25.35 -32.40
C GLY A 4 -41.15 -25.50 -30.98
N MET A 5 -39.82 -25.66 -30.86
CA MET A 5 -38.92 -24.61 -30.38
C MET A 5 -39.37 -23.95 -29.07
N GLY A 6 -39.06 -24.61 -27.95
CA GLY A 6 -38.91 -23.99 -26.65
C GLY A 6 -37.87 -24.78 -25.89
N LEU A 7 -36.94 -24.11 -25.20
CA LEU A 7 -35.80 -24.66 -24.45
C LEU A 7 -34.45 -24.66 -25.17
N VAL A 8 -34.05 -23.53 -25.74
CA VAL A 8 -32.64 -23.12 -25.64
C VAL A 8 -32.64 -21.62 -25.49
N ASN A 9 -32.51 -21.15 -24.25
CA ASN A 9 -31.81 -19.94 -23.85
C ASN A 9 -32.20 -19.62 -22.41
N TYR A 10 -31.55 -20.30 -21.48
CA TYR A 10 -31.06 -19.62 -20.28
C TYR A 10 -30.19 -18.46 -20.77
N GLN A 11 -30.83 -17.35 -21.16
CA GLN A 11 -30.17 -16.05 -21.23
C GLN A 11 -29.72 -15.79 -19.80
N ARG A 12 -28.44 -16.09 -19.54
CA ARG A 12 -27.67 -15.44 -18.48
C ARG A 12 -28.00 -13.95 -18.57
N LEU A 13 -28.88 -13.51 -17.69
CA LEU A 13 -29.05 -12.11 -17.33
C LEU A 13 -27.77 -11.66 -16.59
N GLU A 14 -26.63 -11.68 -17.29
CA GLU A 14 -25.56 -10.74 -17.00
C GLU A 14 -26.03 -9.39 -17.54
N GLN A 15 -27.04 -8.80 -16.88
CA GLN A 15 -27.18 -7.36 -16.90
C GLN A 15 -25.85 -6.84 -16.35
N LYS A 16 -24.99 -6.34 -17.24
CA LYS A 16 -23.91 -5.43 -16.88
C LYS A 16 -24.56 -4.23 -16.20
N PHE A 17 -24.86 -4.33 -14.91
CA PHE A 17 -25.25 -3.19 -14.09
C PHE A 17 -24.06 -2.23 -14.16
N GLY A 18 -24.19 -1.19 -14.97
CA GLY A 18 -23.24 -0.09 -14.94
C GLY A 18 -23.34 0.60 -13.59
N LEU A 19 -22.25 1.24 -13.16
CA LEU A 19 -22.24 2.04 -11.94
C LEU A 19 -23.41 3.05 -11.97
N ASN A 20 -24.15 3.16 -10.87
CA ASN A 20 -25.12 4.21 -10.65
C ASN A 20 -24.39 5.57 -10.52
N HIS A 21 -25.12 6.70 -10.47
CA HIS A 21 -24.49 8.02 -10.43
C HIS A 21 -23.58 8.20 -9.20
N SER A 22 -24.04 7.83 -8.01
CA SER A 22 -23.29 7.91 -6.76
C SER A 22 -22.04 7.02 -6.78
N GLN A 23 -22.16 5.80 -7.29
CA GLN A 23 -21.04 4.86 -7.47
C GLN A 23 -20.01 5.36 -8.50
N ARG A 24 -20.44 6.05 -9.57
CA ARG A 24 -19.52 6.71 -10.52
C ARG A 24 -18.76 7.85 -9.86
N LEU A 25 -19.44 8.64 -9.02
CA LEU A 25 -18.79 9.70 -8.25
C LEU A 25 -17.80 9.10 -7.24
N GLY A 26 -18.17 8.03 -6.53
CA GLY A 26 -17.28 7.31 -5.63
C GLY A 26 -16.03 6.77 -6.34
N LEU A 27 -16.20 6.11 -7.49
CA LEU A 27 -15.06 5.65 -8.30
C LEU A 27 -14.18 6.82 -8.77
N LYS A 28 -14.77 7.93 -9.22
CA LYS A 28 -14.03 9.12 -9.64
C LYS A 28 -13.24 9.72 -8.49
N LEU A 29 -13.82 9.77 -7.29
CA LEU A 29 -13.17 10.26 -6.08
C LEU A 29 -11.95 9.39 -5.75
N LEU A 30 -12.11 8.07 -5.64
CA LEU A 30 -11.01 7.15 -5.35
C LEU A 30 -9.88 7.24 -6.39
N LEU A 31 -10.22 7.27 -7.68
CA LEU A 31 -9.21 7.43 -8.74
C LEU A 31 -8.49 8.78 -8.65
N SER A 32 -9.19 9.86 -8.34
CA SER A 32 -8.59 11.19 -8.20
C SER A 32 -7.66 11.31 -6.99
N LEU A 33 -8.00 10.66 -5.88
CA LEU A 33 -7.16 10.62 -4.67
C LEU A 33 -5.89 9.82 -4.92
N SER A 34 -5.99 8.71 -5.66
CA SER A 34 -4.81 7.90 -6.04
C SER A 34 -3.81 8.61 -6.96
N LEU A 35 -4.15 9.77 -7.53
CA LEU A 35 -3.29 10.54 -8.44
C LEU A 35 -2.53 11.68 -7.74
N LYS A 36 -2.73 11.91 -6.44
CA LYS A 36 -2.15 13.04 -5.71
C LYS A 36 -1.14 12.59 -4.65
N LEU A 37 0.09 12.32 -5.08
CA LEU A 37 1.31 12.52 -4.29
C LEU A 37 2.39 12.96 -5.27
N LYS A 38 2.84 14.21 -5.15
CA LYS A 38 3.96 14.78 -5.90
C LYS A 38 4.80 15.53 -4.89
N ASP A 39 5.82 14.87 -4.37
CA ASP A 39 6.76 15.41 -3.42
C ASP A 39 7.88 16.21 -4.14
N PRO A 40 8.57 17.13 -3.42
CA PRO A 40 9.63 17.96 -3.99
C PRO A 40 10.88 17.16 -4.39
N GLU A 41 11.61 17.67 -5.39
CA GLU A 41 12.78 16.98 -5.99
C GLU A 41 14.04 17.13 -5.13
N PHE A 42 14.73 16.02 -4.85
CA PHE A 42 16.06 16.00 -4.22
C PHE A 42 17.18 15.68 -5.23
N PRO A 43 18.15 16.59 -5.47
CA PRO A 43 19.28 16.31 -6.36
C PRO A 43 20.23 15.27 -5.75
N GLY A 44 20.45 14.14 -6.43
CA GLY A 44 21.45 13.12 -6.06
C GLY A 44 20.89 11.83 -5.42
N ALA A 45 19.56 11.66 -5.36
CA ALA A 45 18.90 10.44 -4.92
C ALA A 45 19.21 9.24 -5.83
N ALA A 46 19.39 8.05 -5.26
CA ALA A 46 19.43 6.80 -6.01
C ALA A 46 17.99 6.45 -6.43
N GLN A 47 17.75 6.34 -7.75
CA GLN A 47 16.39 6.22 -8.31
C GLN A 47 16.14 4.83 -8.91
N GLY A 48 14.86 4.49 -9.10
CA GLY A 48 14.44 3.26 -9.76
C GLY A 48 15.13 2.01 -9.21
N LEU A 49 15.74 1.21 -10.09
CA LEU A 49 16.39 -0.04 -9.70
C LEU A 49 17.61 0.17 -8.79
N GLU A 50 18.40 1.22 -9.03
CA GLU A 50 19.59 1.50 -8.23
C GLU A 50 19.22 1.83 -6.79
N GLY A 51 18.22 2.69 -6.58
CA GLY A 51 17.71 2.99 -5.25
C GLY A 51 17.16 1.75 -4.53
N MET A 52 16.45 0.86 -5.23
CA MET A 52 15.98 -0.39 -4.66
C MET A 52 17.14 -1.31 -4.21
N LEU A 53 18.22 -1.39 -5.00
CA LEU A 53 19.40 -2.18 -4.65
C LEU A 53 20.13 -1.60 -3.44
N VAL A 54 20.25 -0.27 -3.36
CA VAL A 54 20.82 0.42 -2.20
C VAL A 54 19.98 0.14 -0.95
N ALA A 55 18.66 0.31 -1.03
CA ALA A 55 17.75 -0.01 0.08
C ALA A 55 17.89 -1.46 0.54
N HIS A 56 17.97 -2.41 -0.40
CA HIS A 56 18.16 -3.83 -0.08
C HIS A 56 19.46 -4.10 0.66
N GLN A 57 20.56 -3.50 0.22
CA GLN A 57 21.87 -3.64 0.88
C GLN A 57 21.88 -3.03 2.27
N LEU A 58 21.29 -1.84 2.46
CA LEU A 58 21.20 -1.19 3.77
C LEU A 58 20.38 -2.02 4.76
N LEU A 59 19.22 -2.54 4.32
CA LEU A 59 18.39 -3.44 5.12
C LEU A 59 19.14 -4.71 5.53
N GLN A 60 19.94 -5.30 4.62
CA GLN A 60 20.78 -6.45 4.95
C GLN A 60 21.89 -6.13 5.95
N GLN A 61 22.56 -4.99 5.78
CA GLN A 61 23.65 -4.55 6.68
C GLN A 61 23.14 -4.28 8.10
N GLN A 62 21.91 -3.79 8.22
CA GLN A 62 21.26 -3.51 9.51
C GLN A 62 20.43 -4.68 10.04
N GLU A 63 20.50 -5.86 9.41
CA GLU A 63 19.75 -7.05 9.80
C GLU A 63 18.23 -6.82 9.94
N SER A 64 17.66 -6.00 9.04
CA SER A 64 16.24 -5.64 9.03
C SER A 64 15.56 -5.99 7.71
N ALA A 65 14.26 -6.28 7.76
CA ALA A 65 13.42 -6.47 6.59
C ALA A 65 12.65 -5.18 6.25
N GLY A 66 12.50 -4.90 4.97
CA GLY A 66 11.70 -3.78 4.49
C GLY A 66 10.79 -4.18 3.33
N LEU A 67 9.77 -3.38 3.05
CA LEU A 67 8.80 -3.62 2.00
C LEU A 67 8.73 -2.42 1.06
N LEU A 68 8.89 -2.68 -0.24
CA LEU A 68 8.74 -1.66 -1.28
C LEU A 68 7.28 -1.23 -1.39
N ILE A 69 7.02 0.07 -1.27
CA ILE A 69 5.69 0.66 -1.41
C ILE A 69 5.71 1.77 -2.48
N GLY A 70 4.68 2.61 -2.51
CA GLY A 70 4.63 3.77 -3.38
C GLY A 70 4.56 3.45 -4.88
N GLY A 71 4.91 4.43 -5.71
CA GLY A 71 4.76 4.33 -7.17
C GLY A 71 5.67 3.28 -7.81
N LEU A 72 6.86 3.09 -7.25
CA LEU A 72 7.83 2.12 -7.76
C LEU A 72 7.37 0.68 -7.53
N SER A 73 6.65 0.40 -6.43
CA SER A 73 6.03 -0.90 -6.19
C SER A 73 5.01 -1.29 -7.27
N GLU A 74 4.34 -0.33 -7.93
CA GLU A 74 3.45 -0.59 -9.06
C GLU A 74 4.23 -0.84 -10.36
N ALA A 75 5.28 -0.05 -10.59
CA ALA A 75 5.99 0.03 -11.85
C ALA A 75 6.74 -1.25 -12.23
N VAL A 76 7.26 -1.95 -11.21
CA VAL A 76 8.01 -3.20 -11.36
C VAL A 76 7.16 -4.36 -11.89
N TRP A 77 5.84 -4.29 -11.72
CA TRP A 77 4.87 -5.31 -12.13
C TRP A 77 4.48 -5.22 -13.61
N HIS A 78 5.48 -5.26 -14.50
CA HIS A 78 5.26 -5.40 -15.94
C HIS A 78 6.45 -6.09 -16.63
N LYS A 79 6.21 -7.25 -17.26
CA LYS A 79 7.28 -8.07 -17.86
C LYS A 79 8.11 -7.35 -18.94
N ASP A 80 7.47 -6.45 -19.70
CA ASP A 80 8.10 -5.74 -20.81
C ASP A 80 8.66 -4.36 -20.37
N ARG A 81 8.65 -4.08 -19.06
CA ARG A 81 9.24 -2.86 -18.49
C ARG A 81 10.74 -2.85 -18.77
N ARG A 82 11.27 -1.71 -19.20
CA ARG A 82 12.71 -1.50 -19.35
C ARG A 82 13.29 -0.88 -18.09
N ARG A 83 14.61 -0.98 -17.92
CA ARG A 83 15.30 -0.36 -16.77
C ARG A 83 15.06 1.15 -16.73
N ASP A 84 15.21 1.82 -17.87
CA ASP A 84 15.02 3.27 -18.03
C ASP A 84 13.64 3.73 -17.57
N ASP A 85 12.60 2.93 -17.81
CA ASP A 85 11.23 3.24 -17.41
C ASP A 85 11.06 3.26 -15.87
N LEU A 86 11.96 2.63 -15.11
CA LEU A 86 11.95 2.69 -13.64
C LEU A 86 12.64 3.94 -13.09
N TYR A 87 13.54 4.57 -13.86
CA TYR A 87 14.19 5.82 -13.46
C TYR A 87 13.27 7.03 -13.62
N GLU A 88 12.12 6.88 -14.27
CA GLU A 88 11.03 7.86 -14.22
C GLU A 88 10.43 7.98 -12.80
N HIS A 89 10.63 6.96 -11.96
CA HIS A 89 10.21 6.98 -10.56
C HIS A 89 11.35 7.56 -9.71
N LYS A 90 11.05 8.73 -9.13
CA LYS A 90 12.04 9.59 -8.48
C LYS A 90 12.52 9.04 -7.14
N ASP A 91 11.60 8.52 -6.35
CA ASP A 91 11.84 8.18 -4.95
C ASP A 91 11.55 6.69 -4.71
N VAL A 92 12.36 6.06 -3.88
CA VAL A 92 12.14 4.67 -3.43
C VAL A 92 11.49 4.73 -2.06
N ASP A 93 10.21 4.41 -1.99
CA ASP A 93 9.46 4.37 -0.73
C ASP A 93 9.59 2.97 -0.09
N VAL A 94 10.10 2.92 1.14
CA VAL A 94 10.31 1.66 1.86
C VAL A 94 9.70 1.71 3.25
N ILE A 95 8.78 0.79 3.53
CA ILE A 95 8.35 0.49 4.90
C ILE A 95 9.40 -0.40 5.56
N VAL A 96 9.82 -0.04 6.75
CA VAL A 96 10.71 -0.87 7.58
C VAL A 96 9.87 -1.75 8.48
N LEU A 97 10.11 -3.07 8.47
CA LEU A 97 9.26 -4.04 9.18
C LEU A 97 9.74 -4.35 10.60
N ASP A 98 10.93 -3.89 10.99
CA ASP A 98 11.52 -4.12 12.29
C ASP A 98 11.88 -2.80 12.99
N GLU A 99 11.60 -2.72 14.29
CA GLU A 99 11.85 -1.54 15.13
C GLU A 99 13.33 -1.23 15.38
N LYS A 100 14.24 -2.14 14.97
CA LYS A 100 15.69 -2.04 15.23
C LYS A 100 16.46 -1.27 14.15
N PHE A 101 15.79 -0.86 13.07
CA PHE A 101 16.44 -0.18 11.97
C PHE A 101 16.81 1.25 12.36
N GLY A 102 18.10 1.54 12.39
CA GLY A 102 18.64 2.83 12.79
C GLY A 102 19.22 3.54 11.57
N VAL A 103 18.51 4.55 11.06
CA VAL A 103 19.02 5.39 9.96
C VAL A 103 18.92 6.85 10.37
N GLU A 104 19.97 7.61 10.09
CA GLU A 104 19.90 9.07 10.10
C GLU A 104 19.08 9.48 8.86
N ASN A 105 17.90 10.07 9.08
CA ASN A 105 16.92 10.53 8.09
C ASN A 105 17.46 10.81 6.66
N TYR A 106 16.82 10.22 5.64
CA TYR A 106 17.08 10.42 4.19
C TYR A 106 18.44 9.96 3.65
N GLU A 107 18.91 8.77 4.02
CA GLU A 107 20.07 8.19 3.34
C GLU A 107 19.75 7.81 1.88
N ASN A 108 20.53 8.37 0.95
CA ASN A 108 20.61 7.98 -0.47
C ASN A 108 19.34 8.19 -1.32
N GLY A 109 18.40 9.03 -0.89
CA GLY A 109 17.18 9.32 -1.66
C GLY A 109 16.10 8.25 -1.57
N ILE A 110 16.15 7.46 -0.51
CA ILE A 110 15.10 6.50 -0.13
C ILE A 110 14.22 7.18 0.93
N ASP A 111 12.90 7.18 0.73
CA ASP A 111 11.95 7.62 1.74
C ASP A 111 11.63 6.44 2.66
N TRP A 112 12.24 6.47 3.85
CA TRP A 112 12.09 5.43 4.85
C TRP A 112 10.87 5.72 5.73
N TRP A 113 9.95 4.78 5.76
CA TRP A 113 8.77 4.80 6.61
C TRP A 113 9.02 3.91 7.82
N ILE A 114 9.32 4.53 8.95
CA ILE A 114 9.78 3.88 10.18
C ILE A 114 8.58 3.60 11.09
N PRO A 115 8.46 2.39 11.66
CA PRO A 115 7.39 2.09 12.60
C PRO A 115 7.51 2.92 13.88
N GLN A 116 6.39 3.46 14.33
CA GLN A 116 6.20 4.13 15.60
C GLN A 116 5.08 3.40 16.33
N THR A 117 5.28 3.06 17.61
CA THR A 117 4.25 2.43 18.45
C THR A 117 4.04 3.29 19.68
N ASP A 118 2.79 3.73 19.90
CA ASP A 118 2.42 4.54 21.05
C ASP A 118 0.93 4.36 21.39
N MET A 119 0.51 4.91 22.54
CA MET A 119 -0.88 5.00 22.93
C MET A 119 -1.55 6.21 22.27
N ILE A 120 -2.66 5.98 21.55
CA ILE A 120 -3.49 7.05 20.96
C ILE A 120 -4.90 7.02 21.53
N THR A 121 -5.52 8.19 21.67
CA THR A 121 -6.91 8.33 22.10
C THR A 121 -7.83 8.51 20.90
N LEU A 122 -8.70 7.53 20.66
CA LEU A 122 -9.78 7.61 19.67
C LEU A 122 -11.05 8.14 20.32
N ARG A 123 -11.54 9.27 19.81
CA ARG A 123 -12.79 9.87 20.27
C ARG A 123 -13.96 9.30 19.49
N SER A 124 -14.95 8.77 20.20
CA SER A 124 -16.19 8.27 19.59
C SER A 124 -17.41 8.85 20.29
N ASP A 125 -18.57 8.80 19.64
CA ASP A 125 -19.85 9.19 20.24
C ASP A 125 -20.19 8.38 21.52
N ARG A 126 -19.50 7.27 21.76
CA ARG A 126 -19.67 6.38 22.93
C ARG A 126 -18.63 6.60 24.03
N GLY A 127 -17.73 7.56 23.86
CA GLY A 127 -16.63 7.85 24.78
C GLY A 127 -15.25 7.72 24.13
N ASP A 128 -14.24 8.16 24.86
CA ASP A 128 -12.84 8.12 24.46
C ASP A 128 -12.25 6.74 24.78
N MET A 129 -11.44 6.22 23.86
CA MET A 129 -10.77 4.93 24.00
C MET A 129 -9.28 5.11 23.69
N THR A 130 -8.43 4.82 24.66
CA THR A 130 -6.98 4.80 24.48
C THR A 130 -6.54 3.41 24.07
N ILE A 131 -5.83 3.30 22.95
CA ILE A 131 -5.32 2.04 22.40
C ILE A 131 -3.85 2.17 22.03
N GLU A 132 -3.09 1.09 22.20
CA GLU A 132 -1.76 0.98 21.60
C GLU A 132 -1.92 0.82 20.10
N LYS A 133 -1.18 1.60 19.33
CA LYS A 133 -1.24 1.59 17.87
C LYS A 133 0.16 1.75 17.29
N THR A 134 0.48 0.91 16.31
CA THR A 134 1.63 1.12 15.44
C THR A 134 1.19 1.92 14.20
N TRP A 135 2.00 2.89 13.80
CA TRP A 135 1.89 3.60 12.52
C TRP A 135 3.29 3.75 11.90
N TYR A 136 3.34 4.27 10.68
CA TYR A 136 4.59 4.48 9.96
C TYR A 136 4.74 5.95 9.62
N GLU A 137 5.89 6.50 9.95
CA GLU A 137 6.21 7.91 9.80
C GLU A 137 7.50 8.05 8.98
N ASN A 138 7.51 8.97 8.01
CA ASN A 138 8.74 9.31 7.31
C ASN A 138 9.48 10.46 8.00
N ALA A 139 10.68 10.78 7.53
CA ALA A 139 11.52 11.80 8.13
C ALA A 139 10.94 13.24 8.05
N ASN A 140 9.88 13.47 7.27
CA ASN A 140 9.12 14.72 7.24
C ASN A 140 7.95 14.76 8.24
N GLY A 141 7.77 13.72 9.06
CA GLY A 141 6.64 13.60 9.98
C GLY A 141 5.31 13.25 9.31
N VAL A 142 5.34 12.79 8.07
CA VAL A 142 4.13 12.34 7.36
C VAL A 142 3.80 10.93 7.82
N VAL A 143 2.52 10.69 8.14
CA VAL A 143 2.01 9.38 8.57
C VAL A 143 1.33 8.66 7.41
N LEU A 144 1.69 7.39 7.17
CA LEU A 144 1.03 6.56 6.16
C LEU A 144 -0.46 6.37 6.42
N SER A 145 -1.21 6.20 5.34
CA SER A 145 -2.65 5.89 5.37
C SER A 145 -2.97 4.42 5.68
N PHE A 146 -1.94 3.63 5.91
CA PHE A 146 -2.02 2.22 6.20
C PHE A 146 -0.84 1.81 7.08
N GLY A 147 -0.95 0.66 7.70
CA GLY A 147 0.19 -0.01 8.29
C GLY A 147 0.28 -1.46 7.87
N VAL A 148 1.39 -2.07 8.23
CA VAL A 148 1.70 -3.46 7.93
C VAL A 148 1.82 -4.22 9.23
N LYS A 149 1.07 -5.32 9.33
CA LYS A 149 1.17 -6.29 10.40
C LYS A 149 2.05 -7.45 9.95
N LYS A 150 3.12 -7.70 10.70
CA LYS A 150 4.02 -8.84 10.51
C LYS A 150 3.39 -10.09 11.11
N LEU A 151 3.03 -11.06 10.27
CA LEU A 151 2.51 -12.37 10.67
C LEU A 151 3.63 -13.39 10.84
N ARG A 152 4.72 -13.23 10.09
CA ARG A 152 5.92 -14.08 10.11
C ARG A 152 7.17 -13.23 10.00
N ASP A 153 8.26 -13.68 10.60
CA ASP A 153 9.55 -13.03 10.42
C ASP A 153 10.08 -13.25 9.00
N LEU A 154 10.66 -12.19 8.44
CA LEU A 154 11.29 -12.20 7.14
C LEU A 154 12.80 -11.98 7.31
N PRO A 155 13.65 -12.74 6.59
CA PRO A 155 15.07 -12.46 6.53
C PRO A 155 15.38 -11.01 6.10
N PRO A 156 16.54 -10.46 6.48
CA PRO A 156 16.89 -9.09 6.11
C PRO A 156 16.91 -8.83 4.60
N GLY A 157 16.51 -7.61 4.23
CA GLY A 157 16.49 -7.11 2.86
C GLY A 157 15.16 -6.48 2.43
N LEU A 158 15.18 -5.81 1.28
CA LEU A 158 14.00 -5.23 0.65
C LEU A 158 13.15 -6.28 -0.05
N TYR A 159 11.86 -6.35 0.30
CA TYR A 159 10.85 -7.21 -0.31
C TYR A 159 10.00 -6.47 -1.32
N ILE A 160 9.69 -7.17 -2.42
CA ILE A 160 8.70 -6.73 -3.41
C ILE A 160 7.35 -7.39 -3.06
N PRO A 161 6.32 -6.61 -2.70
CA PRO A 161 4.99 -7.14 -2.41
C PRO A 161 4.33 -7.73 -3.66
N ASP A 162 3.42 -8.70 -3.47
CA ASP A 162 2.59 -9.21 -4.57
C ASP A 162 1.80 -8.08 -5.26
N SER A 163 1.54 -8.25 -6.56
CA SER A 163 0.73 -7.33 -7.35
C SER A 163 -0.64 -7.01 -6.72
N GLU A 164 -1.32 -8.00 -6.12
CA GLU A 164 -2.62 -7.79 -5.46
C GLU A 164 -2.46 -7.04 -4.13
N TRP A 165 -1.37 -7.30 -3.40
CA TRP A 165 -1.04 -6.53 -2.19
C TRP A 165 -0.83 -5.05 -2.52
N VAL A 166 -0.14 -4.72 -3.61
CA VAL A 166 0.03 -3.33 -4.08
C VAL A 166 -1.31 -2.70 -4.46
N ILE A 167 -2.21 -3.47 -5.09
CA ILE A 167 -3.56 -3.00 -5.41
C ILE A 167 -4.36 -2.70 -4.13
N ASP A 168 -4.24 -3.56 -3.12
CA ASP A 168 -4.89 -3.40 -1.82
C ASP A 168 -4.35 -2.18 -1.09
N MET A 169 -3.02 -1.98 -1.07
CA MET A 169 -2.36 -0.78 -0.55
C MET A 169 -2.95 0.50 -1.19
N ARG A 170 -3.04 0.56 -2.52
CA ARG A 170 -3.62 1.73 -3.22
C ARG A 170 -5.10 1.94 -2.92
N GLN A 171 -5.85 0.86 -2.68
CA GLN A 171 -7.24 0.97 -2.28
C GLN A 171 -7.35 1.56 -0.88
N THR A 172 -6.57 1.06 0.07
CA THR A 172 -6.51 1.57 1.44
C THR A 172 -6.12 3.05 1.48
N GLU A 173 -5.05 3.45 0.78
CA GLU A 173 -4.64 4.86 0.73
C GLU A 173 -5.76 5.78 0.22
N ALA A 174 -6.47 5.35 -0.82
CA ALA A 174 -7.57 6.11 -1.39
C ALA A 174 -8.75 6.20 -0.42
N VAL A 175 -9.09 5.10 0.26
CA VAL A 175 -10.18 5.01 1.23
C VAL A 175 -9.91 5.84 2.47
N ALA A 176 -8.69 5.76 3.02
CA ALA A 176 -8.26 6.51 4.18
C ALA A 176 -8.25 8.03 3.94
N SER A 177 -8.29 8.48 2.69
CA SER A 177 -8.39 9.90 2.33
C SER A 177 -9.84 10.39 2.18
N VAL A 178 -10.84 9.50 2.33
CA VAL A 178 -12.26 9.85 2.20
C VAL A 178 -12.84 10.20 3.57
N ASP A 179 -13.34 11.42 3.69
CA ASP A 179 -14.16 11.83 4.83
C ASP A 179 -15.61 11.33 4.63
N TYR A 180 -15.86 10.08 5.02
CA TYR A 180 -17.18 9.45 4.90
C TYR A 180 -18.29 10.20 5.66
N LYS A 181 -17.95 11.01 6.68
CA LYS A 181 -18.93 11.82 7.41
C LYS A 181 -19.38 13.04 6.61
N ARG A 182 -18.51 13.57 5.74
CA ARG A 182 -18.82 14.76 4.91
C ARG A 182 -19.25 14.44 3.49
N VAL A 183 -18.90 13.27 2.96
CA VAL A 183 -19.20 12.92 1.57
C VAL A 183 -20.39 11.95 1.49
N ASN A 184 -21.48 12.39 0.87
CA ASN A 184 -22.64 11.55 0.56
C ASN A 184 -22.40 10.73 -0.72
N VAL A 185 -21.41 9.84 -0.70
CA VAL A 185 -21.11 8.90 -1.79
C VAL A 185 -21.20 7.46 -1.30
N GLU A 186 -21.87 6.62 -2.07
CA GLU A 186 -21.94 5.18 -1.83
C GLU A 186 -20.66 4.54 -2.40
N ILE A 187 -19.73 4.19 -1.51
CA ILE A 187 -18.55 3.37 -1.84
C ILE A 187 -18.84 1.97 -1.32
N ASP A 188 -19.26 1.09 -2.23
CA ASP A 188 -19.60 -0.30 -1.93
C ASP A 188 -18.60 -1.27 -2.56
N ASN A 189 -18.81 -2.57 -2.32
CA ASN A 189 -17.98 -3.64 -2.87
C ASN A 189 -17.89 -3.59 -4.41
N PHE A 190 -18.92 -3.11 -5.09
CA PHE A 190 -18.92 -3.01 -6.55
C PHE A 190 -18.01 -1.87 -7.04
N VAL A 191 -18.00 -0.73 -6.34
CA VAL A 191 -17.06 0.37 -6.59
C VAL A 191 -15.61 -0.09 -6.36
N PHE A 192 -15.36 -0.81 -5.25
CA PHE A 192 -14.04 -1.38 -4.97
C PHE A 192 -13.60 -2.37 -6.05
N GLU A 193 -14.49 -3.26 -6.49
CA GLU A 193 -14.17 -4.20 -7.56
C GLU A 193 -13.80 -3.47 -8.87
N LYS A 194 -14.50 -2.39 -9.22
CA LYS A 194 -14.16 -1.58 -10.39
C LYS A 194 -12.83 -0.86 -10.24
N PHE A 195 -12.51 -0.33 -9.05
CA PHE A 195 -11.22 0.27 -8.75
C PHE A 195 -10.09 -0.75 -8.91
N ARG A 196 -10.21 -1.94 -8.30
CA ARG A 196 -9.23 -3.03 -8.43
C ARG A 196 -9.05 -3.45 -9.88
N ASN A 197 -10.16 -3.63 -10.61
CA ASN A 197 -10.12 -3.99 -12.03
C ASN A 197 -9.47 -2.91 -12.89
N TYR A 198 -9.59 -1.62 -12.53
CA TYR A 198 -8.85 -0.54 -13.18
C TYR A 198 -7.34 -0.65 -12.87
N LYS A 199 -6.95 -0.81 -11.60
CA LYS A 199 -5.55 -0.92 -11.19
C LYS A 199 -4.85 -2.14 -11.78
N ARG A 200 -5.50 -3.31 -11.85
CA ARG A 200 -5.01 -4.53 -12.53
C ARG A 200 -4.68 -4.34 -14.01
N LYS A 201 -5.21 -3.29 -14.67
CA LYS A 201 -4.82 -2.97 -16.05
C LYS A 201 -3.41 -2.37 -16.10
N GLY A 202 -3.00 -1.62 -15.09
CA GLY A 202 -1.65 -1.05 -14.97
C GLY A 202 -0.67 -1.99 -14.28
N ILE A 203 -1.05 -2.52 -13.12
CA ILE A 203 -0.24 -3.43 -12.30
C ILE A 203 -0.49 -4.86 -12.80
N LYS A 204 0.48 -5.44 -13.52
CA LYS A 204 0.36 -6.81 -14.04
C LYS A 204 0.77 -7.82 -12.97
N LYS A 205 0.67 -9.10 -13.30
CA LYS A 205 1.04 -10.20 -12.40
C LYS A 205 2.48 -10.71 -12.57
N THR A 206 3.28 -10.06 -13.41
CA THR A 206 4.63 -10.52 -13.73
C THR A 206 5.58 -9.35 -13.61
N LEU A 207 6.62 -9.53 -12.81
CA LEU A 207 7.71 -8.58 -12.65
C LEU A 207 8.54 -8.45 -13.93
N ALA A 208 9.17 -7.29 -14.08
CA ALA A 208 10.26 -7.11 -15.03
C ALA A 208 11.38 -8.15 -14.73
N PRO A 209 11.91 -8.86 -15.74
CA PRO A 209 12.87 -9.95 -15.52
C PRO A 209 14.10 -9.55 -14.70
N PHE A 210 14.64 -8.36 -14.94
CA PHE A 210 15.82 -7.87 -14.22
C PHE A 210 15.53 -7.55 -12.74
N VAL A 211 14.28 -7.19 -12.40
CA VAL A 211 13.84 -6.99 -11.01
C VAL A 211 13.67 -8.36 -10.34
N ALA A 212 13.00 -9.29 -11.01
CA ALA A 212 12.82 -10.64 -10.48
C ALA A 212 14.16 -11.35 -10.19
N GLU A 213 15.16 -11.12 -11.04
CA GLU A 213 16.52 -11.66 -10.82
C GLU A 213 17.24 -10.95 -9.67
N ALA A 214 17.19 -9.62 -9.62
CA ALA A 214 17.87 -8.84 -8.58
C ALA A 214 17.33 -9.10 -7.17
N PHE A 215 16.03 -9.36 -7.04
CA PHE A 215 15.34 -9.57 -5.75
C PHE A 215 14.92 -11.03 -5.57
N LYS A 216 15.66 -11.96 -6.16
CA LYS A 216 15.35 -13.39 -6.05
C LYS A 216 15.40 -13.83 -4.58
N GLY A 217 14.29 -14.43 -4.11
CA GLY A 217 14.12 -14.78 -2.70
C GLY A 217 13.60 -13.61 -1.83
N HIS A 218 13.29 -12.46 -2.41
CA HIS A 218 12.67 -11.32 -1.73
C HIS A 218 11.44 -10.81 -2.48
N VAL A 219 10.70 -11.72 -3.13
CA VAL A 219 9.43 -11.42 -3.78
C VAL A 219 8.31 -12.16 -3.06
N LEU A 220 7.37 -11.43 -2.48
CA LEU A 220 6.25 -11.98 -1.71
C LEU A 220 5.10 -12.40 -2.63
N SER A 221 5.40 -13.17 -3.67
CA SER A 221 4.40 -13.62 -4.64
C SER A 221 4.60 -15.10 -4.95
N SER A 222 3.52 -15.86 -4.95
CA SER A 222 3.52 -17.32 -5.24
C SER A 222 4.07 -17.69 -6.61
N ARG A 223 4.24 -16.70 -7.51
CA ARG A 223 4.89 -16.87 -8.81
C ARG A 223 6.41 -16.98 -8.75
N TYR A 224 7.01 -16.41 -7.70
CA TYR A 224 8.46 -16.27 -7.55
C TYR A 224 8.98 -16.93 -6.26
N GLU A 225 8.10 -17.14 -5.28
CA GLU A 225 8.39 -17.78 -4.01
C GLU A 225 7.43 -18.96 -3.81
N ARG A 226 7.97 -20.11 -3.38
CA ARG A 226 7.19 -21.34 -3.13
C ARG A 226 6.79 -21.48 -1.66
N ASP A 227 7.50 -20.79 -0.77
CA ASP A 227 7.17 -20.76 0.64
C ASP A 227 5.91 -19.92 0.88
N GLU A 228 4.78 -20.58 1.17
CA GLU A 228 3.50 -19.92 1.42
C GLU A 228 3.51 -19.09 2.71
N ASP A 229 4.27 -19.49 3.73
CA ASP A 229 4.40 -18.72 4.97
C ASP A 229 5.06 -17.37 4.70
N LYS A 230 6.01 -17.36 3.76
CA LYS A 230 6.67 -16.13 3.33
C LYS A 230 5.78 -15.25 2.47
N VAL A 231 5.07 -15.82 1.49
CA VAL A 231 4.13 -15.07 0.64
C VAL A 231 3.02 -14.40 1.45
N SER A 232 2.60 -15.02 2.55
CA SER A 232 1.55 -14.52 3.45
C SER A 232 2.10 -13.82 4.71
N ALA A 233 3.39 -13.48 4.75
CA ALA A 233 4.04 -12.96 5.95
C ALA A 233 3.51 -11.60 6.42
N LEU A 234 2.87 -10.82 5.54
CA LEU A 234 2.49 -9.43 5.78
C LEU A 234 1.01 -9.19 5.47
N GLU A 235 0.32 -8.50 6.38
CA GLU A 235 -1.08 -8.09 6.23
C GLU A 235 -1.22 -6.57 6.33
N LEU A 236 -2.04 -5.98 5.47
CA LEU A 236 -2.36 -4.56 5.49
C LEU A 236 -3.47 -4.26 6.50
N TYR A 237 -3.35 -3.15 7.21
CA TYR A 237 -4.46 -2.56 7.95
C TYR A 237 -4.57 -1.06 7.68
N ASP A 238 -5.78 -0.53 7.81
CA ASP A 238 -6.08 0.85 7.49
C ASP A 238 -5.69 1.80 8.66
N ILE A 239 -5.25 3.01 8.30
CA ILE A 239 -5.10 4.15 9.23
C ILE A 239 -5.98 5.28 8.68
N ASP A 240 -7.21 5.35 9.18
CA ASP A 240 -8.20 6.33 8.75
C ASP A 240 -7.90 7.76 9.25
N LEU A 241 -8.71 8.73 8.79
CA LEU A 241 -8.53 10.14 9.14
C LEU A 241 -8.62 10.42 10.64
N GLU A 242 -9.47 9.70 11.37
CA GLU A 242 -9.64 9.88 12.82
C GLU A 242 -8.41 9.38 13.57
N THR A 243 -7.91 8.22 13.18
CA THR A 243 -6.68 7.64 13.70
C THR A 243 -5.49 8.55 13.40
N LYS A 244 -5.37 9.07 12.17
CA LYS A 244 -4.32 10.05 11.83
C LYS A 244 -4.42 11.32 12.66
N ALA A 245 -5.63 11.85 12.85
CA ALA A 245 -5.83 13.04 13.66
C ALA A 245 -5.39 12.82 15.11
N ALA A 246 -5.70 11.65 15.69
CA ALA A 246 -5.24 11.28 17.02
C ALA A 246 -3.71 11.15 17.12
N ILE A 247 -3.03 10.64 16.08
CA ILE A 247 -1.56 10.55 16.02
C ILE A 247 -0.90 11.94 16.01
N TYR A 248 -1.54 12.92 15.35
CA TYR A 248 -1.03 14.29 15.22
C TYR A 248 -1.37 15.23 16.39
N ASP A 249 -2.11 14.79 17.42
CA ASP A 249 -2.47 15.63 18.57
C ASP A 249 -1.47 15.47 19.74
N PRO A 250 -0.47 16.37 19.89
CA PRO A 250 0.59 16.24 20.90
C PRO A 250 0.12 16.44 22.35
N GLU A 251 -1.04 17.07 22.63
CA GLU A 251 -1.53 17.26 24.01
C GLU A 251 -1.96 15.93 24.70
N GLU A 252 -2.12 14.85 23.92
CA GLU A 252 -2.52 13.53 24.41
C GLU A 252 -1.32 12.59 24.66
N ARG A 253 -0.20 12.76 23.94
CA ARG A 253 1.04 11.97 24.17
C ARG A 253 1.59 12.17 25.59
N GLU A 254 1.54 13.40 26.11
CA GLU A 254 1.94 13.70 27.49
C GLU A 254 0.95 13.16 28.53
N LYS A 255 -0.34 12.98 28.21
CA LYS A 255 -1.33 12.47 29.18
C LYS A 255 -1.30 10.95 29.32
N ALA A 256 -1.01 10.22 28.25
CA ALA A 256 -0.86 8.76 28.30
C ALA A 256 0.39 8.33 29.10
N ALA A 257 1.49 9.11 29.01
CA ALA A 257 2.73 8.85 29.75
C ALA A 257 2.65 9.12 31.27
N VAL A 258 1.55 9.73 31.76
CA VAL A 258 1.36 10.05 33.19
C VAL A 258 0.62 8.94 33.95
N TYR A 259 0.23 7.86 33.27
CA TYR A 259 -0.49 6.72 33.87
C TYR A 259 0.31 5.39 33.92
N GLU A 260 1.62 5.41 33.63
CA GLU A 260 2.56 4.33 33.99
C GLU A 260 3.37 4.68 35.25
#